data_AF-A0A371WNA5-F1
#
_entry.id   AF-A0A371WNA5-F1
#
_cell.length_a   1.000
_cell.length_b   1.000
_cell.length_c   1.000
_cell.angle_alpha   90.00
_cell.angle_beta   90.00
_cell.angle_gamma   90.00
#
_symmetry.space_group_name_H-M   'P 1'
#
loop_
_entity.id
_entity.type
_entity.pdbx_description
1 polymer ?
#
loop_
_entity_poly.entity_id
_entity_poly.type
_entity_poly.pdbx_seq_one_letter_code
_entity_poly.pdbx_strand_id
1 'polypeptide(L)'
;MQGMPPRQAAHFYESIAPGIENLRQQHAQDQAGYQVNQRNDLVSGFLNARMSEGLERGLSPDQIYGNIRKDMQTTNVVSNMPFPDQEKLLLGALQHKVEGLAASPDWEKESQLIRGILTGDRKDANGNSLGPMTNAASLGGLPNQLLAQTEATAERRLGSENFNLIANLKQLAARGDPGYIQARDAFAKQHPILATDRIMSMSDYMYDNALMGSAAQARRAQYRAALDNDMNVNIHNNVMPALQAGTAKIGGIKPFETFDMSGEPKTINSDEQIKAALPKFESWLDQKYPNALNDPQQAQAKLLEQAPIYGQGIENKQWKETMGAGYMSADNSLAAGQPPSQATSKGYEMYKQLMAISPNMARNHLDEKTDRFYWLAQSAEDAGMTQNQALTMAAKSMQDPNSLKDEPRLREADAQEKIHTALKTSWWPHVTDDLSTVANSDQVATEVRDAANLLHNYSQMPLDSAIKAAAEKVSANYSIINGAAVRTAGKQVPDNFGDLANHYIDNWWEANKARLEMLGETKDDVTISEIGRTGNWALVSKRGWMHPFDVPNASFNIADLANANNVWQHNSLEGKINDRGKDRQVFDSIINTPFGNPAP
;
A
#
# COMPACT_ATOMS: atom_id res chain seq x y z
N MET A 1 49.88 81.80 -40.25
CA MET A 1 51.29 81.34 -40.21
C MET A 1 52.25 82.26 -40.98
N GLN A 2 51.81 83.40 -41.53
CA GLN A 2 52.74 84.43 -42.02
C GLN A 2 53.06 85.36 -40.84
N GLY A 3 54.24 85.18 -40.25
CA GLY A 3 54.71 85.90 -39.06
C GLY A 3 55.48 85.04 -38.06
N MET A 4 55.47 83.71 -38.20
CA MET A 4 56.27 82.83 -37.34
C MET A 4 57.75 82.84 -37.77
N PRO A 5 58.71 83.04 -36.85
CA PRO A 5 60.12 82.91 -37.14
C PRO A 5 60.42 81.53 -37.75
N PRO A 6 61.29 81.41 -38.76
CA PRO A 6 61.52 80.16 -39.49
C PRO A 6 61.81 78.94 -38.61
N ARG A 7 62.48 79.14 -37.46
CA ARG A 7 62.77 78.07 -36.50
C ARG A 7 61.55 77.57 -35.72
N GLN A 8 60.59 78.43 -35.41
CA GLN A 8 59.36 78.03 -34.71
C GLN A 8 58.40 77.31 -35.66
N ALA A 9 58.36 77.72 -36.93
CA ALA A 9 57.64 76.97 -37.96
C ALA A 9 58.22 75.56 -38.15
N ALA A 10 59.55 75.42 -38.22
CA ALA A 10 60.22 74.12 -38.34
C ALA A 10 59.90 73.18 -37.17
N HIS A 11 60.02 73.64 -35.92
CA HIS A 11 59.70 72.83 -34.75
C HIS A 11 58.21 72.47 -34.66
N PHE A 12 57.31 73.36 -35.06
CA PHE A 12 55.89 73.05 -35.13
C PHE A 12 55.62 71.93 -36.14
N TYR A 13 56.18 72.01 -37.35
CA TYR A 13 56.07 70.96 -38.37
C TYR A 13 56.68 69.63 -37.92
N GLU A 14 57.84 69.64 -37.27
CA GLU A 14 58.45 68.42 -36.70
C GLU A 14 57.60 67.79 -35.60
N SER A 15 56.91 68.60 -34.79
CA SER A 15 56.08 68.10 -33.69
C SER A 15 54.74 67.49 -34.14
N ILE A 16 54.18 67.93 -35.27
CA ILE A 16 52.89 67.45 -35.80
C ILE A 16 53.03 66.42 -36.92
N ALA A 17 54.18 66.36 -37.60
CA ALA A 17 54.42 65.44 -38.72
C ALA A 17 54.20 63.96 -38.34
N PRO A 18 54.65 63.45 -37.17
CA PRO A 18 54.39 62.07 -36.77
C PRO A 18 52.89 61.77 -36.58
N GLY A 19 52.12 62.74 -36.08
CA GLY A 19 50.66 62.59 -35.90
C GLY A 19 49.90 62.57 -37.22
N ILE A 20 50.30 63.40 -38.18
CA ILE A 20 49.73 63.41 -39.54
C ILE A 20 50.06 62.10 -40.28
N GLU A 21 51.28 61.57 -40.10
CA GLU A 21 51.70 60.31 -40.71
C GLU A 21 50.93 59.11 -40.12
N ASN A 22 50.73 59.06 -38.80
CA ASN A 22 49.89 58.04 -38.17
C ASN A 22 48.44 58.08 -38.66
N LEU A 23 47.84 59.27 -38.80
CA LEU A 23 46.48 59.41 -39.34
C LEU A 23 46.38 58.99 -40.81
N ARG A 24 47.42 59.24 -41.62
CA ARG A 24 47.49 58.75 -43.01
C ARG A 24 47.60 57.23 -43.08
N GLN A 25 48.42 56.62 -42.21
CA GLN A 25 48.55 55.17 -42.15
C GLN A 25 47.26 54.51 -41.68
N GLN A 26 46.59 55.07 -40.67
CA GLN A 26 45.31 54.57 -40.18
C GLN A 26 44.22 54.72 -41.26
N HIS A 27 44.12 55.87 -41.91
CA HIS A 27 43.16 56.06 -43.01
C HIS A 27 43.44 55.15 -44.21
N ALA A 28 44.71 54.88 -44.53
CA ALA A 28 45.07 53.91 -45.58
C ALA A 28 44.69 52.47 -45.19
N GLN A 29 44.85 52.10 -43.91
CA GLN A 29 44.41 50.80 -43.39
C GLN A 29 42.88 50.68 -43.39
N ASP A 30 42.16 51.72 -42.98
CA ASP A 30 40.70 51.74 -42.98
C ASP A 30 40.13 51.70 -44.41
N GLN A 31 40.74 52.44 -45.35
CA GLN A 31 40.37 52.36 -46.76
C GLN A 31 40.68 50.99 -47.37
N ALA A 32 41.81 50.38 -47.03
CA ALA A 32 42.13 49.02 -47.45
C ALA A 32 41.14 48.00 -46.88
N GLY A 33 40.78 48.13 -45.60
CA GLY A 33 39.77 47.29 -44.94
C GLY A 33 38.38 47.45 -45.58
N TYR A 34 37.96 48.69 -45.88
CA TYR A 34 36.70 48.97 -46.55
C TYR A 34 36.63 48.37 -47.96
N GLN A 35 37.70 48.49 -48.74
CA GLN A 35 37.78 47.90 -50.08
C GLN A 35 37.77 46.37 -50.05
N VAL A 36 38.41 45.75 -49.05
CA VAL A 36 38.36 44.29 -48.83
C VAL A 36 36.94 43.85 -48.46
N ASN A 37 36.26 44.55 -47.56
CA ASN A 37 34.89 44.24 -47.16
C ASN A 37 33.91 44.40 -48.34
N GLN A 38 33.98 45.50 -49.09
CA GLN A 38 33.15 45.72 -50.27
C GLN A 38 33.37 44.64 -51.34
N ARG A 39 34.62 44.20 -51.54
CA ARG A 39 34.95 43.09 -52.44
C ARG A 39 34.37 41.76 -51.95
N ASN A 40 34.46 41.48 -50.65
CA ASN A 40 33.91 40.26 -50.06
C ASN A 40 32.38 40.23 -50.12
N ASP A 41 31.71 41.37 -49.93
CA ASP A 41 30.26 41.50 -50.05
C ASP A 41 29.79 41.27 -51.49
N LEU A 42 30.50 41.83 -52.49
CA LEU A 42 30.20 41.60 -53.91
C LEU A 42 30.38 40.13 -54.30
N VAL A 43 31.46 39.49 -53.84
CA VAL A 43 31.70 38.07 -54.12
C VAL A 43 30.67 37.19 -53.41
N SER A 44 30.35 37.46 -52.14
CA SER A 44 29.34 36.71 -51.39
C SER A 44 27.95 36.86 -52.00
N GLY A 45 27.58 38.06 -52.43
CA GLY A 45 26.33 38.32 -53.15
C GLY A 45 26.23 37.56 -54.47
N PHE A 46 27.32 37.53 -55.24
CA PHE A 46 27.41 36.74 -56.47
C PHE A 46 27.28 35.23 -56.22
N LEU A 47 28.00 34.70 -55.23
CA LEU A 47 27.95 33.27 -54.87
C LEU A 47 26.55 32.86 -54.38
N ASN A 48 25.91 33.71 -53.58
CA ASN A 48 24.54 33.50 -53.13
C ASN A 48 23.56 33.49 -54.30
N ALA A 49 23.68 34.42 -55.25
CA ALA A 49 22.85 34.44 -56.45
C ALA A 49 22.99 33.16 -57.28
N ARG A 50 24.22 32.63 -57.43
CA ARG A 50 24.46 31.38 -58.16
C ARG A 50 23.89 30.16 -57.48
N MET A 51 24.02 30.07 -56.16
CA MET A 51 23.39 29.00 -55.39
C MET A 51 21.86 29.04 -55.55
N SER A 52 21.25 30.22 -55.48
CA SER A 52 19.81 30.36 -55.65
C SER A 52 19.34 30.05 -57.08
N GLU A 53 20.03 30.56 -58.12
CA GLU A 53 19.73 30.24 -59.52
C GLU A 53 19.85 28.73 -59.80
N GLY A 54 20.85 28.08 -59.19
CA GLY A 54 21.04 26.64 -59.31
C GLY A 54 19.88 25.84 -58.70
N LEU A 55 19.41 26.25 -57.52
CA LEU A 55 18.24 25.67 -56.87
C LEU A 55 16.96 25.87 -57.68
N GLU A 56 16.74 27.07 -58.22
CA GLU A 56 15.60 27.38 -59.08
C GLU A 56 15.58 26.52 -60.36
N ARG A 57 16.77 26.19 -60.89
CA ARG A 57 16.94 25.29 -62.04
C ARG A 57 16.92 23.80 -61.68
N GLY A 58 16.75 23.44 -60.41
CA GLY A 58 16.74 22.05 -59.96
C GLY A 58 18.08 21.32 -60.13
N LEU A 59 19.19 22.06 -60.13
CA LEU A 59 20.53 21.47 -60.21
C LEU A 59 20.88 20.76 -58.90
N SER A 60 21.61 19.65 -58.99
CA SER A 60 22.16 18.96 -57.82
C SER A 60 23.22 19.82 -57.10
N PRO A 61 23.47 19.59 -55.79
CA PRO A 61 24.50 20.33 -55.05
C PRO A 61 25.89 20.29 -55.73
N ASP A 62 26.29 19.14 -56.29
CA ASP A 62 27.55 18.97 -56.99
C ASP A 62 27.63 19.82 -58.28
N GLN A 63 26.53 19.90 -59.03
CA GLN A 63 26.45 20.74 -60.23
C GLN A 63 26.50 22.23 -59.87
N ILE A 64 25.83 22.63 -58.79
CA ILE A 64 25.85 24.01 -58.29
C ILE A 64 27.26 24.38 -57.83
N TYR A 65 27.89 23.51 -57.06
CA TYR A 65 29.29 23.69 -56.63
C TYR A 65 30.23 23.79 -57.83
N GLY A 66 30.11 22.89 -58.81
CA GLY A 66 30.92 22.90 -60.04
C GLY A 66 30.78 24.21 -60.83
N ASN A 67 29.57 24.74 -60.95
CA ASN A 67 29.31 26.02 -61.60
C ASN A 67 29.93 27.19 -60.84
N ILE A 68 29.78 27.21 -59.51
CA ILE A 68 30.40 28.21 -58.64
C ILE A 68 31.93 28.19 -58.77
N ARG A 69 32.55 27.01 -58.78
CA ARG A 69 34.00 26.85 -58.98
C ARG A 69 34.45 27.40 -60.32
N LYS A 70 33.75 27.06 -61.40
CA LYS A 70 34.04 27.58 -62.75
C LYS A 70 33.97 29.10 -62.77
N ASP A 71 32.94 29.68 -62.17
CA ASP A 71 32.77 31.13 -62.15
C ASP A 71 33.86 31.84 -61.33
N MET A 72 34.26 31.29 -60.19
CA MET A 72 35.38 31.80 -59.39
C MET A 72 36.72 31.78 -60.16
N GLN A 73 36.93 30.78 -61.02
CA GLN A 73 38.12 30.69 -61.88
C GLN A 73 38.11 31.70 -63.02
N THR A 74 36.94 32.12 -63.50
CA THR A 74 36.80 33.09 -64.61
C THR A 74 36.74 34.54 -64.16
N THR A 75 36.40 34.80 -62.88
CA THR A 75 36.26 36.16 -62.36
C THR A 75 37.62 36.72 -61.95
N ASN A 76 38.09 37.80 -62.58
CA ASN A 76 39.40 38.44 -62.29
C ASN A 76 39.63 38.78 -60.80
N VAL A 77 38.53 39.02 -60.07
CA VAL A 77 38.54 39.32 -58.63
C VAL A 77 38.85 38.07 -57.80
N VAL A 78 38.51 36.85 -58.21
CA VAL A 78 38.66 35.64 -57.38
C VAL A 78 39.73 34.70 -57.93
N SER A 79 39.89 34.67 -59.25
CA SER A 79 40.83 33.81 -59.98
C SER A 79 42.29 33.95 -59.54
N ASN A 80 42.71 35.14 -59.09
CA ASN A 80 44.06 35.41 -58.61
C ASN A 80 44.28 35.05 -57.13
N MET A 81 43.26 34.54 -56.42
CA MET A 81 43.38 34.14 -55.00
C MET A 81 43.83 32.68 -54.87
N PRO A 82 44.61 32.32 -53.82
CA PRO A 82 44.89 30.94 -53.47
C PRO A 82 43.60 30.14 -53.24
N PHE A 83 43.61 28.85 -53.62
CA PHE A 83 42.44 27.97 -53.52
C PHE A 83 41.79 27.96 -52.12
N PRO A 84 42.54 27.85 -51.00
CA PRO A 84 41.94 27.89 -49.66
C PRO A 84 41.20 29.20 -49.36
N ASP A 85 41.64 30.33 -49.94
CA ASP A 85 40.99 31.62 -49.70
C ASP A 85 39.72 31.78 -50.54
N GLN A 86 39.66 31.19 -51.74
CA GLN A 86 38.42 31.06 -52.50
C GLN A 86 37.38 30.23 -51.74
N GLU A 87 37.81 29.18 -51.04
CA GLU A 87 36.93 28.34 -50.24
C GLU A 87 36.45 29.03 -48.97
N LYS A 88 37.27 29.87 -48.33
CA LYS A 88 36.81 30.73 -47.23
C LYS A 88 35.72 31.70 -47.69
N LEU A 89 35.81 32.24 -48.90
CA LEU A 89 34.74 33.07 -49.48
C LEU A 89 33.46 32.27 -49.69
N LEU A 90 33.55 31.03 -50.17
CA LEU A 90 32.38 30.16 -50.28
C LEU A 90 31.79 29.80 -48.92
N LEU A 91 32.62 29.52 -47.91
CA LEU A 91 32.17 29.27 -46.55
C LEU A 91 31.45 30.48 -45.94
N GLY A 92 31.90 31.71 -46.23
CA GLY A 92 31.17 32.92 -45.85
C GLY A 92 29.79 33.02 -46.50
N ALA A 93 29.68 32.69 -47.79
CA ALA A 93 28.40 32.64 -48.48
C ALA A 93 27.48 31.53 -47.92
N LEU A 94 28.02 30.35 -47.62
CA LEU A 94 27.29 29.26 -46.97
C LEU A 94 26.84 29.65 -45.56
N GLN A 95 27.67 30.35 -44.79
CA GLN A 95 27.32 30.84 -43.46
C GLN A 95 26.09 31.76 -43.53
N HIS A 96 26.05 32.71 -44.45
CA HIS A 96 24.88 33.56 -44.65
C HIS A 96 23.61 32.76 -45.00
N LYS A 97 23.74 31.68 -45.79
CA LYS A 97 22.61 30.78 -46.05
C LYS A 97 22.18 30.00 -44.81
N VAL A 98 23.11 29.50 -44.01
CA VAL A 98 22.80 28.83 -42.74
C VAL A 98 22.05 29.76 -41.79
N GLU A 99 22.48 31.02 -41.68
CA GLU A 99 21.82 32.05 -40.85
C GLU A 99 20.39 32.36 -41.34
N GLY A 100 20.17 32.38 -42.66
CA GLY A 100 18.85 32.59 -43.27
C GLY A 100 17.96 31.34 -43.35
N LEU A 101 18.51 30.16 -43.13
CA LEU A 101 17.87 28.87 -43.41
C LEU A 101 16.55 28.69 -42.65
N ALA A 102 16.51 29.12 -41.38
CA ALA A 102 15.32 28.98 -40.53
C ALA A 102 14.11 29.79 -41.05
N ALA A 103 14.36 30.88 -41.77
CA ALA A 103 13.33 31.75 -42.32
C ALA A 103 12.99 31.44 -43.78
N SER A 104 13.76 30.59 -44.47
CA SER A 104 13.55 30.29 -45.89
C SER A 104 12.29 29.43 -46.10
N PRO A 105 11.44 29.75 -47.11
CA PRO A 105 10.36 28.86 -47.55
C PRO A 105 10.88 27.62 -48.28
N ASP A 106 12.09 27.68 -48.87
CA ASP A 106 12.75 26.56 -49.55
C ASP A 106 13.85 25.94 -48.67
N TRP A 107 13.70 26.04 -47.34
CA TRP A 107 14.72 25.65 -46.37
C TRP A 107 15.21 24.19 -46.58
N GLU A 108 14.35 23.28 -47.02
CA GLU A 108 14.74 21.89 -47.27
C GLU A 108 15.77 21.77 -48.40
N LYS A 109 15.49 22.40 -49.55
CA LYS A 109 16.40 22.41 -50.71
C LYS A 109 17.71 23.13 -50.38
N GLU A 110 17.61 24.24 -49.64
CA GLU A 110 18.78 24.99 -49.19
C GLU A 110 19.64 24.18 -48.21
N SER A 111 19.02 23.44 -47.28
CA SER A 111 19.74 22.57 -46.34
C SER A 111 20.47 21.44 -47.08
N GLN A 112 19.83 20.83 -48.08
CA GLN A 112 20.44 19.80 -48.93
C GLN A 112 21.60 20.35 -49.74
N LEU A 113 21.47 21.57 -50.27
CA LEU A 113 22.55 22.26 -50.96
C LEU A 113 23.75 22.50 -50.04
N ILE A 114 23.53 23.07 -48.86
CA ILE A 114 24.60 23.36 -47.91
C ILE A 114 25.32 22.07 -47.50
N ARG A 115 24.58 21.01 -47.15
CA ARG A 115 25.15 19.69 -46.82
C ARG A 115 25.94 19.12 -48.00
N GLY A 116 25.37 19.19 -49.19
CA GLY A 116 26.01 18.68 -50.41
C GLY A 116 27.31 19.41 -50.74
N ILE A 117 27.37 20.74 -50.60
CA ILE A 117 28.61 21.51 -50.84
C ILE A 117 29.66 21.20 -49.75
N LEU A 118 29.26 21.07 -48.49
CA LEU A 118 30.19 20.84 -47.38
C LEU A 118 30.76 19.41 -47.36
N THR A 119 29.94 18.42 -47.73
CA THR A 119 30.27 16.98 -47.65
C THR A 119 30.59 16.33 -49.00
N GLY A 120 30.32 17.03 -50.11
CA GLY A 120 30.63 16.57 -51.46
C GLY A 120 32.13 16.55 -51.73
N ASP A 121 32.56 15.65 -52.62
CA ASP A 121 33.97 15.52 -52.98
C ASP A 121 34.43 16.71 -53.83
N ARG A 122 35.44 17.44 -53.34
CA ARG A 122 35.95 18.63 -54.02
C ARG A 122 37.04 18.26 -55.02
N LYS A 123 37.18 19.05 -56.07
CA LYS A 123 38.24 18.89 -57.07
C LYS A 123 39.04 20.18 -57.27
N ASP A 124 40.35 20.05 -57.44
CA ASP A 124 41.23 21.17 -57.81
C ASP A 124 41.08 21.54 -59.30
N ALA A 125 41.86 22.54 -59.75
CA ALA A 125 41.84 23.00 -61.15
C ALA A 125 42.35 21.93 -62.15
N ASN A 126 43.05 20.91 -61.67
CA ASN A 126 43.58 19.80 -62.46
C ASN A 126 42.68 18.55 -62.41
N GLY A 127 41.57 18.61 -61.67
CA GLY A 127 40.62 17.52 -61.50
C GLY A 127 40.97 16.52 -60.38
N ASN A 128 42.00 16.78 -59.57
CA ASN A 128 42.37 15.94 -58.44
C ASN A 128 41.36 16.08 -57.31
N SER A 129 40.93 14.96 -56.72
CA SER A 129 40.05 14.94 -55.54
C SER A 129 40.78 15.49 -54.32
N LEU A 130 40.13 16.41 -53.61
CA LEU A 130 40.59 17.05 -52.39
C LEU A 130 39.77 16.60 -51.17
N GLY A 131 38.80 15.70 -51.35
CA GLY A 131 37.87 15.32 -50.30
C GLY A 131 36.90 16.43 -49.90
N PRO A 132 36.01 16.18 -48.93
CA PRO A 132 35.00 17.14 -48.50
C PRO A 132 35.59 18.34 -47.76
N MET A 133 34.85 19.45 -47.71
CA MET A 133 35.25 20.65 -46.94
C MET A 133 35.39 20.35 -45.46
N THR A 134 34.56 19.47 -44.92
CA THR A 134 34.59 19.01 -43.52
C THR A 134 35.91 18.37 -43.11
N ASN A 135 36.68 17.84 -44.07
CA ASN A 135 37.96 17.19 -43.83
C ASN A 135 39.17 18.08 -44.19
N ALA A 136 38.93 19.31 -44.66
CA ALA A 136 39.98 20.22 -45.12
C ALA A 136 40.63 20.96 -43.96
N ALA A 137 41.83 20.52 -43.54
CA ALA A 137 42.58 21.16 -42.45
C ALA A 137 42.82 22.66 -42.66
N SER A 138 42.97 23.11 -43.91
CA SER A 138 43.17 24.53 -44.28
C SER A 138 41.96 25.43 -44.02
N LEU A 139 40.77 24.84 -43.84
CA LEU A 139 39.50 25.57 -43.60
C LEU A 139 39.11 25.57 -42.12
N GLY A 140 39.87 24.89 -41.26
CA GLY A 140 39.61 24.80 -39.82
C GLY A 140 38.29 24.07 -39.50
N GLY A 141 37.68 24.41 -38.36
CA GLY A 141 36.46 23.78 -37.87
C GLY A 141 35.15 24.34 -38.43
N LEU A 142 35.20 25.44 -39.19
CA LEU A 142 34.02 26.15 -39.67
C LEU A 142 33.09 25.28 -40.55
N PRO A 143 33.59 24.45 -41.50
CA PRO A 143 32.73 23.57 -42.29
C PRO A 143 31.90 22.61 -41.42
N ASN A 144 32.50 22.03 -40.38
CA ASN A 144 31.81 21.13 -39.45
C ASN A 144 30.78 21.87 -38.58
N GLN A 145 31.08 23.11 -38.19
CA GLN A 145 30.13 23.97 -37.46
C GLN A 145 28.91 24.32 -38.32
N LEU A 146 29.13 24.72 -39.58
CA LEU A 146 28.05 25.04 -40.51
C LEU A 146 27.19 23.81 -40.82
N LEU A 147 27.80 22.64 -40.99
CA LEU A 147 27.07 21.38 -41.18
C LEU A 147 26.17 21.08 -39.98
N ALA A 148 26.73 21.12 -38.75
CA ALA A 148 25.96 20.86 -37.54
C ALA A 148 24.83 21.88 -37.32
N GLN A 149 25.05 23.17 -37.61
CA GLN A 149 24.01 24.20 -37.53
C GLN A 149 22.90 24.00 -38.57
N THR A 150 23.26 23.58 -39.78
CA THR A 150 22.32 23.24 -40.85
C THR A 150 21.43 22.07 -40.41
N GLU A 151 22.03 21.00 -39.91
CA GLU A 151 21.30 19.81 -39.45
C GLU A 151 20.39 20.14 -38.27
N ALA A 152 20.88 20.87 -37.27
CA ALA A 152 20.08 21.28 -36.12
C ALA A 152 18.92 22.24 -36.47
N THR A 153 19.07 23.04 -37.53
CA THR A 153 18.02 23.96 -38.01
C THR A 153 16.99 23.21 -38.84
N ALA A 154 17.44 22.32 -39.71
CA ALA A 154 16.59 21.40 -40.48
C ALA A 154 15.75 20.52 -39.56
N GLU A 155 16.35 19.89 -38.55
CA GLU A 155 15.65 19.09 -37.55
C GLU A 155 14.59 19.90 -36.79
N ARG A 156 14.89 21.14 -36.41
CA ARG A 156 13.93 22.02 -35.71
C ARG A 156 12.74 22.40 -36.58
N ARG A 157 12.98 22.82 -37.83
CA ARG A 157 11.91 23.19 -38.78
C ARG A 157 11.04 21.99 -39.09
N LEU A 158 11.67 20.89 -39.48
CA LEU A 158 10.96 19.69 -39.90
C LEU A 158 10.26 19.00 -38.72
N GLY A 159 10.81 19.07 -37.50
CA GLY A 159 10.14 18.64 -36.27
C GLY A 159 8.94 19.50 -35.88
N SER A 160 8.98 20.81 -36.14
CA SER A 160 7.84 21.71 -35.91
C SER A 160 6.70 21.52 -36.92
N GLU A 161 7.06 21.32 -38.20
CA GLU A 161 6.10 21.10 -39.29
C GLU A 161 5.44 19.72 -39.20
N ASN A 162 6.16 18.71 -38.70
CA ASN A 162 5.68 17.33 -38.58
C ASN A 162 5.34 16.92 -37.15
N PHE A 163 5.17 17.89 -36.24
CA PHE A 163 4.91 17.63 -34.82
C PHE A 163 3.72 16.68 -34.62
N ASN A 164 2.61 16.91 -35.33
CA ASN A 164 1.40 16.09 -35.21
C ASN A 164 1.63 14.65 -35.70
N LEU A 165 2.44 14.45 -36.75
CA LEU A 165 2.75 13.11 -37.26
C LEU A 165 3.62 12.34 -36.26
N ILE A 166 4.66 12.99 -35.72
CA ILE A 166 5.53 12.39 -34.68
C ILE A 166 4.73 12.12 -33.41
N ALA A 167 3.86 13.03 -33.00
CA ALA A 167 3.00 12.85 -31.83
C ALA A 167 2.03 11.67 -32.01
N ASN A 168 1.40 11.56 -33.19
CA ASN A 168 0.53 10.44 -33.52
C ASN A 168 1.28 9.10 -33.51
N LEU A 169 2.49 9.06 -34.10
CA LEU A 169 3.33 7.86 -34.12
C LEU A 169 3.67 7.41 -32.68
N LYS A 170 4.04 8.36 -31.81
CA LYS A 170 4.31 8.08 -30.39
C LYS A 170 3.07 7.67 -29.61
N GLN A 171 1.89 8.21 -29.94
CA GLN A 171 0.63 7.80 -29.30
C GLN A 171 0.23 6.37 -29.69
N LEU A 172 0.39 6.00 -30.96
CA LEU A 172 0.17 4.62 -31.43
C LEU A 172 1.13 3.66 -30.73
N ALA A 173 2.42 4.02 -30.65
CA ALA A 173 3.42 3.25 -29.91
C ALA A 173 3.06 3.10 -28.43
N ALA A 174 2.76 4.20 -27.73
CA ALA A 174 2.44 4.18 -26.29
C ALA A 174 1.22 3.32 -25.94
N ARG A 175 0.31 3.09 -26.90
CA ARG A 175 -0.88 2.26 -26.73
C ARG A 175 -0.68 0.82 -27.18
N GLY A 176 0.47 0.46 -27.75
CA GLY A 176 0.71 -0.85 -28.34
C GLY A 176 -0.18 -1.13 -29.55
N ASP A 177 -0.58 -0.09 -30.29
CA ASP A 177 -1.54 -0.21 -31.40
C ASP A 177 -0.95 -1.05 -32.56
N PRO A 178 -1.65 -2.08 -33.07
CA PRO A 178 -1.19 -2.89 -34.21
C PRO A 178 -0.86 -2.09 -35.47
N GLY A 179 -1.48 -0.92 -35.66
CA GLY A 179 -1.21 -0.01 -36.77
C GLY A 179 0.11 0.76 -36.66
N TYR A 180 0.81 0.70 -35.51
CA TYR A 180 2.08 1.39 -35.28
C TYR A 180 3.14 1.03 -36.32
N ILE A 181 3.35 -0.27 -36.59
CA ILE A 181 4.42 -0.74 -37.50
C ILE A 181 4.23 -0.16 -38.91
N GLN A 182 2.99 -0.16 -39.40
CA GLN A 182 2.65 0.40 -40.72
C GLN A 182 2.85 1.91 -40.76
N ALA A 183 2.42 2.64 -39.72
CA ALA A 183 2.59 4.08 -39.61
C ALA A 183 4.07 4.48 -39.50
N ARG A 184 4.86 3.70 -38.75
CA ARG A 184 6.31 3.86 -38.58
C ARG A 184 7.04 3.71 -39.92
N ASP A 185 6.76 2.64 -40.65
CA ASP A 185 7.43 2.36 -41.93
C ASP A 185 7.04 3.38 -43.01
N ALA A 186 5.78 3.82 -43.03
CA ALA A 186 5.31 4.89 -43.92
C ALA A 186 5.99 6.24 -43.58
N PHE A 187 6.10 6.57 -42.30
CA PHE A 187 6.79 7.78 -41.83
C PHE A 187 8.28 7.76 -42.22
N ALA A 188 8.97 6.64 -42.02
CA ALA A 188 10.37 6.51 -42.39
C ALA A 188 10.62 6.69 -43.90
N LYS A 189 9.70 6.20 -44.72
CA LYS A 189 9.75 6.33 -46.17
C LYS A 189 9.47 7.75 -46.67
N GLN A 190 8.52 8.45 -46.03
CA GLN A 190 8.10 9.80 -46.44
C GLN A 190 9.02 10.90 -45.88
N HIS A 191 9.64 10.64 -44.73
CA HIS A 191 10.49 11.60 -44.03
C HIS A 191 11.83 10.97 -43.62
N PRO A 192 12.67 10.55 -44.58
CA PRO A 192 13.92 9.83 -44.29
C PRO A 192 14.89 10.65 -43.42
N ILE A 193 14.81 11.99 -43.45
CA ILE A 193 15.59 12.88 -42.59
C ILE A 193 15.09 12.85 -41.13
N LEU A 194 13.79 12.62 -40.88
CA LEU A 194 13.21 12.49 -39.52
C LEU A 194 13.33 11.08 -38.95
N ALA A 195 13.46 10.09 -39.81
CA ALA A 195 13.64 8.68 -39.45
C ALA A 195 14.99 8.41 -38.79
N THR A 196 15.49 9.38 -38.04
CA THR A 196 16.65 9.25 -37.18
C THR A 196 16.46 8.09 -36.21
N ASP A 197 17.55 7.40 -35.91
CA ASP A 197 17.59 6.33 -34.92
C ASP A 197 16.93 6.76 -33.61
N ARG A 198 17.04 8.04 -33.23
CA ARG A 198 16.47 8.58 -32.00
C ARG A 198 14.94 8.60 -31.97
N ILE A 199 14.26 9.00 -33.05
CA ILE A 199 12.79 9.05 -33.08
C ILE A 199 12.21 7.64 -33.19
N MET A 200 12.85 6.80 -33.99
CA MET A 200 12.42 5.42 -34.23
C MET A 200 12.64 4.56 -32.98
N SER A 201 13.85 4.55 -32.41
CA SER A 201 14.16 3.72 -31.24
C SER A 201 13.33 4.06 -30.02
N MET A 202 13.05 5.35 -29.79
CA MET A 202 12.20 5.77 -28.68
C MET A 202 10.75 5.33 -28.88
N SER A 203 10.24 5.38 -30.11
CA SER A 203 8.89 4.93 -30.42
C SER A 203 8.77 3.40 -30.35
N ASP A 204 9.76 2.66 -30.86
CA ASP A 204 9.81 1.20 -30.77
C ASP A 204 9.87 0.75 -29.29
N TYR A 205 10.70 1.41 -28.46
CA TYR A 205 10.75 1.17 -27.02
C TYR A 205 9.41 1.41 -26.31
N MET A 206 8.67 2.46 -26.69
CA MET A 206 7.34 2.73 -26.13
C MET A 206 6.33 1.64 -26.53
N TYR A 207 6.40 1.16 -27.78
CA TYR A 207 5.56 0.08 -28.29
C TYR A 207 5.80 -1.24 -27.57
N ASP A 208 7.07 -1.63 -27.41
CA ASP A 208 7.44 -2.86 -26.71
C ASP A 208 7.01 -2.81 -25.22
N ASN A 209 7.18 -1.68 -24.55
CA ASN A 209 6.72 -1.53 -23.16
C ASN A 209 5.20 -1.61 -23.02
N ALA A 210 4.45 -1.05 -23.97
CA ALA A 210 2.99 -1.13 -23.97
C ALA A 210 2.51 -2.58 -24.16
N LEU A 211 3.16 -3.33 -25.06
CA LEU A 211 2.90 -4.76 -25.26
C LEU A 211 3.24 -5.58 -24.01
N MET A 212 4.38 -5.34 -23.39
CA MET A 212 4.78 -6.01 -22.14
C MET A 212 3.81 -5.71 -20.99
N GLY A 213 3.36 -4.45 -20.87
CA GLY A 213 2.39 -4.02 -19.86
C GLY A 213 1.01 -4.68 -20.02
N SER A 214 0.49 -4.75 -21.24
CA SER A 214 -0.80 -5.40 -21.52
C SER A 214 -0.77 -6.91 -21.27
N ALA A 215 0.31 -7.59 -21.67
CA ALA A 215 0.50 -9.01 -21.40
C ALA A 215 0.64 -9.30 -19.88
N ALA A 216 1.31 -8.44 -19.13
CA ALA A 216 1.38 -8.53 -17.67
C ALA A 216 0.00 -8.34 -17.01
N GLN A 217 -0.80 -7.39 -17.49
CA GLN A 217 -2.18 -7.19 -16.99
C GLN A 217 -3.09 -8.38 -17.32
N ALA A 218 -3.01 -8.92 -18.55
CA ALA A 218 -3.77 -10.11 -18.94
C ALA A 218 -3.42 -11.33 -18.09
N ARG A 219 -2.13 -11.55 -17.80
CA ARG A 219 -1.67 -12.61 -16.88
C ARG A 219 -2.20 -12.41 -15.47
N ARG A 220 -2.15 -11.19 -14.92
CA ARG A 220 -2.73 -10.88 -13.60
C ARG A 220 -4.24 -11.14 -13.55
N ALA A 221 -4.97 -10.79 -14.61
CA ALA A 221 -6.40 -11.06 -14.70
C ALA A 221 -6.69 -12.57 -14.75
N GLN A 222 -5.89 -13.34 -15.49
CA GLN A 222 -5.97 -14.80 -15.52
C GLN A 222 -5.68 -15.43 -14.16
N TYR A 223 -4.61 -15.02 -13.48
CA TYR A 223 -4.30 -15.52 -12.14
C TYR A 223 -5.38 -15.18 -11.13
N ARG A 224 -5.94 -13.97 -11.20
CA ARG A 224 -7.08 -13.60 -10.35
C ARG A 224 -8.29 -14.49 -10.60
N ALA A 225 -8.66 -14.73 -11.86
CA ALA A 225 -9.78 -15.61 -12.21
C ALA A 225 -9.54 -17.06 -11.76
N ALA A 226 -8.31 -17.57 -11.89
CA ALA A 226 -7.92 -18.89 -11.43
C ALA A 226 -8.01 -18.99 -9.89
N LEU A 227 -7.43 -18.03 -9.16
CA LEU A 227 -7.50 -17.95 -7.70
C LEU A 227 -8.95 -17.89 -7.21
N ASP A 228 -9.78 -17.03 -7.81
CA ASP A 228 -11.19 -16.92 -7.45
C ASP A 228 -11.94 -18.23 -7.71
N ASN A 229 -11.64 -18.93 -8.81
CA ASN A 229 -12.25 -20.22 -9.13
C ASN A 229 -11.80 -21.32 -8.14
N ASP A 230 -10.51 -21.43 -7.90
CA ASP A 230 -9.90 -22.42 -6.99
C ASP A 230 -10.42 -22.26 -5.56
N MET A 231 -10.45 -21.01 -5.08
CA MET A 231 -11.05 -20.69 -3.79
C MET A 231 -12.54 -21.05 -3.74
N ASN A 232 -13.30 -20.72 -4.79
CA ASN A 232 -14.73 -21.04 -4.83
C ASN A 232 -15.00 -22.55 -4.82
N VAL A 233 -14.19 -23.33 -5.55
CA VAL A 233 -14.25 -24.79 -5.57
C VAL A 233 -13.91 -25.36 -4.20
N ASN A 234 -12.82 -24.89 -3.57
CA ASN A 234 -12.43 -25.33 -2.24
C ASN A 234 -13.51 -25.01 -1.19
N ILE A 235 -14.06 -23.78 -1.22
CA ILE A 235 -15.16 -23.38 -0.34
C ILE A 235 -16.36 -24.30 -0.55
N HIS A 236 -16.75 -24.59 -1.78
CA HIS A 236 -17.93 -25.40 -2.06
C HIS A 236 -17.76 -26.87 -1.65
N ASN A 237 -16.60 -27.46 -1.91
CA ASN A 237 -16.37 -28.90 -1.72
C ASN A 237 -15.92 -29.27 -0.31
N ASN A 238 -15.19 -28.37 0.38
CA ASN A 238 -14.54 -28.69 1.65
C ASN A 238 -15.11 -27.86 2.81
N VAL A 239 -15.19 -26.54 2.66
CA VAL A 239 -15.52 -25.63 3.76
C VAL A 239 -17.03 -25.60 4.04
N MET A 240 -17.86 -25.46 3.00
CA MET A 240 -19.32 -25.38 3.12
C MET A 240 -19.92 -26.65 3.74
N PRO A 241 -19.53 -27.88 3.35
CA PRO A 241 -20.03 -29.09 3.99
C PRO A 241 -19.58 -29.20 5.45
N ALA A 242 -18.40 -28.68 5.80
CA ALA A 242 -17.94 -28.64 7.19
C ALA A 242 -18.78 -27.67 8.02
N LEU A 243 -19.07 -26.46 7.51
CA LEU A 243 -19.95 -25.49 8.17
C LEU A 243 -21.37 -26.03 8.34
N GLN A 244 -21.93 -26.67 7.31
CA GLN A 244 -23.26 -27.29 7.36
C GLN A 244 -23.33 -28.48 8.34
N ALA A 245 -22.22 -29.18 8.58
CA ALA A 245 -22.13 -30.28 9.51
C ALA A 245 -21.84 -29.85 10.98
N GLY A 246 -21.51 -28.58 11.20
CA GLY A 246 -21.22 -28.02 12.53
C GLY A 246 -19.78 -28.20 13.02
N THR A 247 -19.55 -27.89 14.30
CA THR A 247 -18.23 -27.69 14.94
C THR A 247 -17.23 -28.83 14.74
N ALA A 248 -17.68 -30.08 14.81
CA ALA A 248 -16.80 -31.25 14.74
C ALA A 248 -16.01 -31.35 13.43
N LYS A 249 -16.49 -30.77 12.33
CA LYS A 249 -15.79 -30.78 11.04
C LYS A 249 -15.01 -29.51 10.74
N ILE A 250 -15.27 -28.41 11.44
CA ILE A 250 -14.58 -27.13 11.24
C ILE A 250 -13.09 -27.27 11.61
N GLY A 251 -12.78 -27.95 12.72
CA GLY A 251 -11.40 -28.24 13.13
C GLY A 251 -10.64 -29.16 12.17
N GLY A 252 -11.33 -29.81 11.22
CA GLY A 252 -10.73 -30.67 10.19
C GLY A 252 -10.45 -29.96 8.86
N ILE A 253 -10.74 -28.66 8.74
CA ILE A 253 -10.47 -27.89 7.51
C ILE A 253 -8.95 -27.72 7.38
N LYS A 254 -8.38 -28.37 6.37
CA LYS A 254 -6.94 -28.28 6.09
C LYS A 254 -6.60 -26.97 5.38
N PRO A 255 -5.37 -26.46 5.54
CA PRO A 255 -4.86 -25.38 4.69
C PRO A 255 -4.98 -25.73 3.21
N PHE A 256 -5.28 -24.72 2.40
CA PHE A 256 -5.51 -24.84 0.97
C PHE A 256 -4.38 -24.13 0.22
N GLU A 257 -3.71 -24.84 -0.69
CA GLU A 257 -2.66 -24.27 -1.53
C GLU A 257 -3.26 -23.74 -2.84
N THR A 258 -2.90 -22.52 -3.20
CA THR A 258 -3.32 -21.86 -4.45
C THR A 258 -2.21 -20.92 -4.92
N PHE A 259 -2.48 -20.05 -5.89
CA PHE A 259 -1.53 -19.06 -6.40
C PHE A 259 -1.98 -17.65 -6.07
N ASP A 260 -1.03 -16.75 -5.78
CA ASP A 260 -1.32 -15.34 -5.55
C ASP A 260 -1.51 -14.54 -6.86
N MET A 261 -1.73 -13.23 -6.76
CA MET A 261 -1.92 -12.35 -7.92
C MET A 261 -0.69 -12.23 -8.83
N SER A 262 0.47 -12.70 -8.38
CA SER A 262 1.70 -12.80 -9.17
C SER A 262 1.91 -14.19 -9.79
N GLY A 263 1.10 -15.17 -9.41
CA GLY A 263 1.23 -16.56 -9.84
C GLY A 263 2.14 -17.40 -8.94
N GLU A 264 2.56 -16.87 -7.79
CA GLU A 264 3.40 -17.58 -6.82
C GLU A 264 2.55 -18.44 -5.88
N PRO A 265 3.02 -19.61 -5.42
CA PRO A 265 2.29 -20.43 -4.46
C PRO A 265 1.95 -19.66 -3.18
N LYS A 266 0.70 -19.73 -2.75
CA LYS A 266 0.18 -19.17 -1.51
C LYS A 266 -0.67 -20.20 -0.78
N THR A 267 -0.38 -20.40 0.49
CA THR A 267 -1.20 -21.21 1.39
C THR A 267 -2.23 -20.32 2.09
N ILE A 268 -3.49 -20.76 2.07
CA ILE A 268 -4.62 -20.11 2.73
C ILE A 268 -5.02 -20.98 3.91
N ASN A 269 -4.93 -20.42 5.11
CA ASN A 269 -5.25 -21.15 6.35
C ASN A 269 -6.77 -21.39 6.51
N SER A 270 -7.14 -22.23 7.48
CA SER A 270 -8.54 -22.59 7.76
C SER A 270 -9.41 -21.37 8.07
N ASP A 271 -8.88 -20.40 8.82
CA ASP A 271 -9.64 -19.24 9.28
C ASP A 271 -9.99 -18.31 8.12
N GLU A 272 -9.06 -18.10 7.19
CA GLU A 272 -9.28 -17.35 5.96
C GLU A 272 -10.32 -18.02 5.07
N GLN A 273 -10.24 -19.36 4.95
CA GLN A 273 -11.22 -20.15 4.21
C GLN A 273 -12.63 -20.06 4.81
N ILE A 274 -12.74 -20.18 6.15
CA ILE A 274 -14.03 -20.05 6.85
C ILE A 274 -14.58 -18.65 6.65
N LYS A 275 -13.79 -17.59 6.88
CA LYS A 275 -14.20 -16.20 6.67
C LYS A 275 -14.71 -15.94 5.25
N ALA A 276 -14.06 -16.53 4.24
CA ALA A 276 -14.50 -16.42 2.85
C ALA A 276 -15.80 -17.21 2.56
N ALA A 277 -16.06 -18.29 3.30
CA ALA A 277 -17.26 -19.10 3.18
C ALA A 277 -18.49 -18.55 3.92
N LEU A 278 -18.29 -17.75 4.98
CA LEU A 278 -19.39 -17.21 5.82
C LEU A 278 -20.53 -16.54 5.02
N PRO A 279 -20.28 -15.67 4.01
CA PRO A 279 -21.38 -15.07 3.24
C PRO A 279 -22.24 -16.10 2.49
N LYS A 280 -21.62 -17.18 1.99
CA LYS A 280 -22.33 -18.28 1.32
C LYS A 280 -23.10 -19.12 2.34
N PHE A 281 -22.53 -19.33 3.51
CA PHE A 281 -23.18 -20.02 4.62
C PHE A 281 -24.41 -19.25 5.12
N GLU A 282 -24.31 -17.93 5.32
CA GLU A 282 -25.45 -17.09 5.67
C GLU A 282 -26.53 -17.10 4.59
N SER A 283 -26.15 -17.01 3.32
CA SER A 283 -27.10 -17.11 2.21
C SER A 283 -27.82 -18.47 2.17
N TRP A 284 -27.10 -19.55 2.49
CA TRP A 284 -27.69 -20.89 2.60
C TRP A 284 -28.67 -20.99 3.78
N LEU A 285 -28.33 -20.40 4.93
CA LEU A 285 -29.24 -20.33 6.07
C LEU A 285 -30.48 -19.50 5.76
N ASP A 286 -30.35 -18.37 5.07
CA ASP A 286 -31.50 -17.55 4.66
C ASP A 286 -32.42 -18.30 3.70
N GLN A 287 -31.87 -19.14 2.82
CA GLN A 287 -32.65 -20.02 1.94
C GLN A 287 -33.34 -21.16 2.72
N LYS A 288 -32.67 -21.70 3.73
CA LYS A 288 -33.20 -22.78 4.57
C LYS A 288 -34.28 -22.28 5.54
N TYR A 289 -34.16 -21.05 6.02
CA TYR A 289 -35.06 -20.40 6.97
C TYR A 289 -35.64 -19.10 6.42
N PRO A 290 -36.38 -19.14 5.29
CA PRO A 290 -36.82 -17.94 4.58
C PRO A 290 -37.80 -17.07 5.39
N ASN A 291 -38.46 -17.64 6.39
CA ASN A 291 -39.43 -16.94 7.23
C ASN A 291 -38.88 -16.60 8.62
N ALA A 292 -37.58 -16.72 8.88
CA ALA A 292 -36.99 -16.45 10.20
C ALA A 292 -37.29 -15.03 10.75
N LEU A 293 -37.61 -14.06 9.90
CA LEU A 293 -38.02 -12.72 10.33
C LEU A 293 -39.42 -12.67 10.98
N ASN A 294 -40.32 -13.58 10.58
CA ASN A 294 -41.73 -13.57 10.97
C ASN A 294 -42.13 -14.83 11.76
N ASP A 295 -41.28 -15.85 11.80
CA ASP A 295 -41.49 -17.11 12.49
C ASP A 295 -40.41 -17.31 13.58
N PRO A 296 -40.77 -17.14 14.87
CA PRO A 296 -39.85 -17.31 15.98
C PRO A 296 -39.21 -18.70 16.05
N GLN A 297 -39.89 -19.76 15.58
CA GLN A 297 -39.32 -21.10 15.59
C GLN A 297 -38.22 -21.24 14.55
N GLN A 298 -38.41 -20.67 13.35
CA GLN A 298 -37.35 -20.63 12.33
C GLN A 298 -36.20 -19.72 12.73
N ALA A 299 -36.47 -18.59 13.39
CA ALA A 299 -35.43 -17.73 13.94
C ALA A 299 -34.54 -18.49 14.95
N GLN A 300 -35.18 -19.21 15.88
CA GLN A 300 -34.48 -20.01 16.88
C GLN A 300 -33.71 -21.17 16.24
N ALA A 301 -34.29 -21.86 15.24
CA ALA A 301 -33.60 -22.93 14.54
C ALA A 301 -32.37 -22.42 13.76
N LYS A 302 -32.50 -21.28 13.07
CA LYS A 302 -31.38 -20.61 12.40
C LYS A 302 -30.27 -20.26 13.40
N LEU A 303 -30.64 -19.68 14.54
CA LEU A 303 -29.71 -19.32 15.60
C LEU A 303 -28.94 -20.53 16.16
N LEU A 304 -29.63 -21.65 16.41
CA LEU A 304 -29.02 -22.88 16.91
C LEU A 304 -28.05 -23.52 15.89
N GLU A 305 -28.28 -23.36 14.59
CA GLU A 305 -27.34 -23.83 13.56
C GLU A 305 -26.14 -22.89 13.37
N GLN A 306 -26.32 -21.60 13.62
CA GLN A 306 -25.25 -20.61 13.61
C GLN A 306 -24.34 -20.72 14.83
N ALA A 307 -24.92 -21.02 16.00
CA ALA A 307 -24.25 -21.01 17.30
C ALA A 307 -22.92 -21.80 17.35
N PRO A 308 -22.84 -23.05 16.85
CA PRO A 308 -21.59 -23.80 16.87
C PRO A 308 -20.46 -23.11 16.09
N ILE A 309 -20.77 -22.43 14.99
CA ILE A 309 -19.78 -21.78 14.11
C ILE A 309 -19.28 -20.49 14.77
N TYR A 310 -20.19 -19.63 15.19
CA TYR A 310 -19.85 -18.34 15.78
C TYR A 310 -19.37 -18.45 17.23
N GLY A 311 -19.66 -19.55 17.91
CA GLY A 311 -19.12 -19.89 19.23
C GLY A 311 -17.60 -20.08 19.25
N GLN A 312 -16.96 -20.32 18.10
CA GLN A 312 -15.50 -20.52 18.00
C GLN A 312 -14.71 -19.20 17.89
N GLY A 313 -15.29 -18.07 18.31
CA GLY A 313 -14.64 -16.76 18.20
C GLY A 313 -14.76 -16.14 16.81
N ILE A 314 -15.65 -16.64 15.95
CA ILE A 314 -15.97 -15.99 14.69
C ILE A 314 -17.05 -14.94 14.96
N GLU A 315 -16.85 -13.71 14.48
CA GLU A 315 -17.82 -12.62 14.66
C GLU A 315 -19.00 -12.75 13.67
N ASN A 316 -20.22 -12.85 14.20
CA ASN A 316 -21.46 -12.64 13.47
C ASN A 316 -21.81 -11.14 13.43
N LYS A 317 -21.68 -10.52 12.25
CA LYS A 317 -21.94 -9.09 12.07
C LYS A 317 -23.39 -8.72 12.39
N GLN A 318 -24.36 -9.54 11.99
CA GLN A 318 -25.78 -9.25 12.21
C GLN A 318 -26.11 -9.22 13.71
N TRP A 319 -25.58 -10.17 14.49
CA TRP A 319 -25.80 -10.20 15.94
C TRP A 319 -25.17 -8.99 16.63
N LYS A 320 -23.92 -8.68 16.29
CA LYS A 320 -23.20 -7.51 16.82
C LYS A 320 -23.88 -6.19 16.46
N GLU A 321 -24.29 -6.02 15.21
CA GLU A 321 -25.01 -4.81 14.75
C GLU A 321 -26.38 -4.67 15.43
N THR A 322 -27.14 -5.76 15.54
CA THR A 322 -28.45 -5.75 16.21
C THR A 322 -28.32 -5.37 17.68
N MET A 323 -27.38 -6.00 18.40
CA MET A 323 -27.13 -5.72 19.81
C MET A 323 -26.52 -4.33 20.02
N GLY A 324 -25.58 -3.89 19.17
CA GLY A 324 -25.00 -2.54 19.24
C GLY A 324 -26.03 -1.44 18.97
N ALA A 325 -26.86 -1.61 17.93
CA ALA A 325 -27.95 -0.69 17.62
C ALA A 325 -28.99 -0.62 18.75
N GLY A 326 -29.25 -1.73 19.43
CA GLY A 326 -30.15 -1.76 20.58
C GLY A 326 -29.66 -0.91 21.76
N TYR A 327 -28.38 -1.01 22.11
CA TYR A 327 -27.76 -0.18 23.14
C TYR A 327 -27.73 1.30 22.75
N MET A 328 -27.27 1.64 21.54
CA MET A 328 -27.27 3.03 21.05
C MET A 328 -28.67 3.64 21.06
N SER A 329 -29.69 2.86 20.68
CA SER A 329 -31.07 3.33 20.68
C SER A 329 -31.60 3.52 22.10
N ALA A 330 -31.13 2.74 23.08
CA ALA A 330 -31.53 2.89 24.48
C ALA A 330 -31.03 4.23 25.06
N ASP A 331 -29.77 4.57 24.77
CA ASP A 331 -29.15 5.82 25.18
C ASP A 331 -29.88 7.04 24.59
N ASN A 332 -30.20 6.98 23.29
CA ASN A 332 -30.97 8.02 22.60
C ASN A 332 -32.41 8.15 23.14
N SER A 333 -33.10 7.03 23.36
CA SER A 333 -34.45 7.02 23.96
C SER A 333 -34.44 7.68 25.33
N LEU A 334 -33.47 7.34 26.18
CA LEU A 334 -33.35 7.88 27.52
C LEU A 334 -33.06 9.40 27.50
N ALA A 335 -32.13 9.85 26.66
CA ALA A 335 -31.82 11.27 26.48
C ALA A 335 -33.06 12.07 26.02
N ALA A 336 -33.95 11.45 25.23
CA ALA A 336 -35.20 12.04 24.78
C ALA A 336 -36.38 11.90 25.77
N GLY A 337 -36.16 11.26 26.93
CA GLY A 337 -37.22 10.97 27.91
C GLY A 337 -38.29 10.00 27.38
N GLN A 338 -37.95 9.19 26.38
CA GLN A 338 -38.84 8.23 25.73
C GLN A 338 -38.61 6.81 26.27
N PRO A 339 -39.62 5.92 26.19
CA PRO A 339 -39.41 4.51 26.50
C PRO A 339 -38.40 3.85 25.55
N PRO A 340 -37.84 2.68 25.91
CA PRO A 340 -36.95 1.91 25.05
C PRO A 340 -37.57 1.64 23.68
N SER A 341 -36.80 1.87 22.62
CA SER A 341 -37.25 1.67 21.24
C SER A 341 -37.43 0.18 20.89
N GLN A 342 -38.06 -0.09 19.74
CA GLN A 342 -38.11 -1.46 19.20
C GLN A 342 -36.71 -2.01 18.90
N ALA A 343 -35.76 -1.18 18.47
CA ALA A 343 -34.38 -1.59 18.24
C ALA A 343 -33.70 -2.03 19.54
N THR A 344 -33.95 -1.30 20.64
CA THR A 344 -33.49 -1.67 21.99
C THR A 344 -34.03 -3.02 22.42
N SER A 345 -35.33 -3.25 22.23
CA SER A 345 -35.96 -4.54 22.56
C SER A 345 -35.40 -5.69 21.73
N LYS A 346 -35.23 -5.50 20.41
CA LYS A 346 -34.65 -6.51 19.51
C LYS A 346 -33.21 -6.86 19.88
N GLY A 347 -32.37 -5.86 20.17
CA GLY A 347 -30.99 -6.08 20.61
C GLY A 347 -30.94 -6.88 21.92
N TYR A 348 -31.82 -6.57 22.86
CA TYR A 348 -31.91 -7.28 24.13
C TYR A 348 -32.44 -8.72 24.00
N GLU A 349 -33.43 -8.95 23.16
CA GLU A 349 -33.93 -10.30 22.85
C GLU A 349 -32.83 -11.16 22.22
N MET A 350 -32.05 -10.62 21.28
CA MET A 350 -30.89 -11.30 20.70
C MET A 350 -29.86 -11.66 21.78
N TYR A 351 -29.55 -10.72 22.69
CA TYR A 351 -28.66 -10.98 23.81
C TYR A 351 -29.18 -12.14 24.70
N LYS A 352 -30.46 -12.13 25.08
CA LYS A 352 -31.07 -13.20 25.88
C LYS A 352 -31.00 -14.56 25.17
N GLN A 353 -31.29 -14.59 23.87
CA GLN A 353 -31.23 -15.81 23.08
C GLN A 353 -29.80 -16.38 23.01
N LEU A 354 -28.80 -15.54 22.75
CA LEU A 354 -27.40 -15.97 22.73
C LEU A 354 -26.92 -16.45 24.10
N MET A 355 -27.25 -15.71 25.17
CA MET A 355 -26.94 -16.09 26.56
C MET A 355 -27.54 -17.45 26.94
N ALA A 356 -28.75 -17.76 26.46
CA ALA A 356 -29.42 -19.03 26.71
C ALA A 356 -28.76 -20.22 26.00
N ILE A 357 -28.04 -19.99 24.88
CA ILE A 357 -27.30 -21.04 24.17
C ILE A 357 -25.91 -21.21 24.79
N SER A 358 -25.13 -20.13 24.89
CA SER A 358 -23.93 -20.09 25.73
C SER A 358 -23.61 -18.64 26.11
N PRO A 359 -23.29 -18.37 27.39
CA PRO A 359 -22.91 -17.03 27.84
C PRO A 359 -21.76 -16.40 27.05
N ASN A 360 -20.82 -17.21 26.56
CA ASN A 360 -19.67 -16.72 25.79
C ASN A 360 -20.08 -16.25 24.39
N MET A 361 -21.11 -16.83 23.79
CA MET A 361 -21.61 -16.39 22.48
C MET A 361 -22.14 -14.97 22.50
N ALA A 362 -22.93 -14.60 23.51
CA ALA A 362 -23.40 -13.21 23.63
C ALA A 362 -22.24 -12.24 23.81
N ARG A 363 -21.30 -12.58 24.71
CA ARG A 363 -20.19 -11.71 25.11
C ARG A 363 -19.15 -11.51 24.01
N ASN A 364 -18.86 -12.54 23.23
CA ASN A 364 -17.87 -12.46 22.13
C ASN A 364 -18.29 -11.48 21.01
N HIS A 365 -19.56 -11.09 20.98
CA HIS A 365 -20.14 -10.19 19.99
C HIS A 365 -20.43 -8.78 20.55
N LEU A 366 -20.01 -8.50 21.79
CA LEU A 366 -20.29 -7.25 22.48
C LEU A 366 -19.02 -6.56 22.95
N ASP A 367 -19.01 -5.24 22.90
CA ASP A 367 -18.05 -4.47 23.68
C ASP A 367 -18.46 -4.45 25.17
N GLU A 368 -17.52 -4.06 26.03
CA GLU A 368 -17.71 -4.06 27.48
C GLU A 368 -18.91 -3.23 27.94
N LYS A 369 -19.16 -2.09 27.29
CA LYS A 369 -20.28 -1.21 27.65
C LYS A 369 -21.62 -1.85 27.30
N THR A 370 -21.69 -2.46 26.13
CA THR A 370 -22.90 -3.09 25.62
C THR A 370 -23.22 -4.38 26.41
N ASP A 371 -22.22 -5.20 26.74
CA ASP A 371 -22.41 -6.36 27.64
C ASP A 371 -22.93 -5.92 29.02
N ARG A 372 -22.33 -4.87 29.60
CA ARG A 372 -22.77 -4.35 30.90
C ARG A 372 -24.21 -3.85 30.85
N PHE A 373 -24.59 -3.12 29.80
CA PHE A 373 -25.96 -2.64 29.62
C PHE A 373 -26.97 -3.80 29.60
N TYR A 374 -26.76 -4.82 28.75
CA TYR A 374 -27.71 -5.92 28.63
C TYR A 374 -27.72 -6.83 29.85
N TRP A 375 -26.58 -7.02 30.51
CA TRP A 375 -26.52 -7.75 31.77
C TRP A 375 -27.33 -7.07 32.87
N LEU A 376 -27.23 -5.73 33.01
CA LEU A 376 -28.03 -4.97 33.98
C LEU A 376 -29.53 -5.10 33.68
N ALA A 377 -29.91 -5.04 32.40
CA ALA A 377 -31.30 -5.23 31.99
C ALA A 377 -31.78 -6.65 32.35
N GLN A 378 -31.01 -7.69 32.04
CA GLN A 378 -31.37 -9.06 32.40
C GLN A 378 -31.52 -9.27 33.89
N SER A 379 -30.58 -8.78 34.68
CA SER A 379 -30.63 -8.95 36.13
C SER A 379 -31.80 -8.20 36.77
N ALA A 380 -32.19 -7.06 36.21
CA ALA A 380 -33.37 -6.32 36.65
C ALA A 380 -34.67 -7.03 36.27
N GLU A 381 -34.74 -7.63 35.08
CA GLU A 381 -35.89 -8.46 34.66
C GLU A 381 -36.01 -9.70 35.55
N ASP A 382 -34.90 -10.38 35.86
CA ASP A 382 -34.86 -11.53 36.77
C ASP A 382 -35.27 -11.15 38.21
N ALA A 383 -35.05 -9.88 38.61
CA ALA A 383 -35.53 -9.32 39.88
C ALA A 383 -37.04 -8.97 39.88
N GLY A 384 -37.74 -9.21 38.77
CA GLY A 384 -39.18 -8.99 38.63
C GLY A 384 -39.58 -7.68 37.94
N MET A 385 -38.63 -6.91 37.40
CA MET A 385 -38.97 -5.76 36.56
C MET A 385 -39.51 -6.19 35.20
N THR A 386 -40.39 -5.37 34.62
CA THR A 386 -40.74 -5.55 33.20
C THR A 386 -39.54 -5.22 32.30
N GLN A 387 -39.46 -5.82 31.12
CA GLN A 387 -38.39 -5.57 30.14
C GLN A 387 -38.17 -4.06 29.88
N ASN A 388 -39.24 -3.27 29.74
CA ASN A 388 -39.11 -1.82 29.52
C ASN A 388 -38.50 -1.09 30.74
N GLN A 389 -38.90 -1.47 31.96
CA GLN A 389 -38.34 -0.90 33.18
C GLN A 389 -36.86 -1.28 33.33
N ALA A 390 -36.53 -2.55 33.09
CA ALA A 390 -35.18 -3.09 33.15
C ALA A 390 -34.24 -2.40 32.15
N LEU A 391 -34.66 -2.24 30.89
CA LEU A 391 -33.87 -1.55 29.86
C LEU A 391 -33.69 -0.05 30.16
N THR A 392 -34.73 0.60 30.70
CA THR A 392 -34.64 2.00 31.12
C THR A 392 -33.69 2.17 32.30
N MET A 393 -33.75 1.26 33.27
CA MET A 393 -32.86 1.23 34.43
C MET A 393 -31.41 1.02 33.99
N ALA A 394 -31.15 0.05 33.13
CA ALA A 394 -29.83 -0.22 32.59
C ALA A 394 -29.27 1.01 31.84
N ALA A 395 -30.07 1.67 31.00
CA ALA A 395 -29.64 2.88 30.29
C ALA A 395 -29.27 4.02 31.26
N LYS A 396 -30.07 4.24 32.31
CA LYS A 396 -29.80 5.26 33.35
C LYS A 396 -28.49 4.99 34.09
N SER A 397 -28.27 3.73 34.46
CA SER A 397 -27.05 3.31 35.14
C SER A 397 -25.79 3.52 34.27
N MET A 398 -25.93 3.41 32.95
CA MET A 398 -24.82 3.62 32.01
C MET A 398 -24.49 5.10 31.76
N GLN A 399 -25.47 6.01 31.85
CA GLN A 399 -25.28 7.46 31.61
C GLN A 399 -24.61 8.18 32.77
N ASP A 400 -24.89 7.78 34.01
CA ASP A 400 -24.26 8.35 35.20
C ASP A 400 -23.61 7.27 36.08
N PRO A 401 -22.39 6.82 35.73
CA PRO A 401 -21.64 5.88 36.56
C PRO A 401 -21.26 6.47 37.93
N ASN A 402 -21.32 7.79 38.10
CA ASN A 402 -20.97 8.46 39.36
C ASN A 402 -22.18 8.68 40.27
N SER A 403 -23.42 8.59 39.78
CA SER A 403 -24.61 8.48 40.64
C SER A 403 -24.51 7.32 41.64
N LEU A 404 -23.71 6.31 41.30
CA LEU A 404 -23.32 5.17 42.16
C LEU A 404 -22.47 5.56 43.37
N LYS A 405 -21.86 6.74 43.38
CA LYS A 405 -21.01 7.23 44.48
C LYS A 405 -21.82 7.96 45.55
N ASP A 406 -22.97 8.53 45.19
CA ASP A 406 -23.81 9.35 46.08
C ASP A 406 -24.94 8.56 46.76
N GLU A 407 -25.19 7.32 46.33
CA GLU A 407 -26.05 6.39 47.05
C GLU A 407 -25.33 5.73 48.23
N PRO A 408 -26.05 5.40 49.32
CA PRO A 408 -25.45 4.74 50.48
C PRO A 408 -24.81 3.42 50.05
N ARG A 409 -23.48 3.45 49.89
CA ARG A 409 -22.67 2.26 49.64
C ARG A 409 -22.95 1.25 50.74
N LEU A 410 -23.01 -0.02 50.37
CA LEU A 410 -22.96 -1.09 51.35
C LEU A 410 -21.81 -0.82 52.32
N ARG A 411 -22.08 -0.94 53.62
CA ARG A 411 -21.03 -0.82 54.64
C ARG A 411 -19.92 -1.79 54.26
N GLU A 412 -18.73 -1.24 54.08
CA GLU A 412 -17.59 -1.93 53.45
C GLU A 412 -17.27 -3.26 54.16
N ALA A 413 -17.40 -3.29 55.49
CA ALA A 413 -17.19 -4.50 56.30
C ALA A 413 -18.24 -5.60 56.08
N ASP A 414 -19.54 -5.25 56.07
CA ASP A 414 -20.63 -6.24 56.00
C ASP A 414 -20.76 -6.87 54.60
N ALA A 415 -20.45 -6.10 53.55
CA ALA A 415 -20.48 -6.60 52.19
C ALA A 415 -19.22 -7.39 51.85
N GLN A 416 -18.04 -6.99 52.32
CA GLN A 416 -16.79 -7.65 51.96
C GLN A 416 -16.74 -9.10 52.49
N GLU A 417 -17.16 -9.34 53.74
CA GLU A 417 -17.23 -10.71 54.29
C GLU A 417 -18.24 -11.58 53.52
N LYS A 418 -19.41 -11.03 53.17
CA LYS A 418 -20.43 -11.73 52.37
C LYS A 418 -19.98 -11.97 50.94
N ILE A 419 -19.24 -11.05 50.33
CA ILE A 419 -18.67 -11.19 48.99
C ILE A 419 -17.59 -12.27 48.98
N HIS A 420 -16.65 -12.25 49.92
CA HIS A 420 -15.66 -13.33 50.04
C HIS A 420 -16.33 -14.68 50.32
N THR A 421 -17.41 -14.72 51.10
CA THR A 421 -18.20 -15.94 51.35
C THR A 421 -18.93 -16.42 50.10
N ALA A 422 -19.53 -15.51 49.33
CA ALA A 422 -20.18 -15.84 48.05
C ALA A 422 -19.16 -16.34 47.02
N LEU A 423 -17.97 -15.75 46.98
CA LEU A 423 -16.85 -16.21 46.15
C LEU A 423 -16.36 -17.60 46.60
N LYS A 424 -16.28 -17.86 47.91
CA LYS A 424 -15.96 -19.19 48.48
C LYS A 424 -16.97 -20.28 48.13
N THR A 425 -18.23 -19.92 47.96
CA THR A 425 -19.34 -20.85 47.72
C THR A 425 -19.78 -20.90 46.25
N SER A 426 -19.08 -20.18 45.36
CA SER A 426 -19.51 -19.98 43.98
C SER A 426 -19.45 -21.27 43.15
N TRP A 427 -20.54 -21.51 42.43
CA TRP A 427 -20.88 -22.69 41.64
C TRP A 427 -20.09 -22.81 40.34
N TRP A 428 -18.77 -22.66 40.37
CA TRP A 428 -17.92 -22.92 39.21
C TRP A 428 -17.79 -24.42 38.97
N PRO A 429 -18.27 -24.98 37.84
CA PRO A 429 -18.20 -26.42 37.59
C PRO A 429 -16.78 -26.98 37.44
N HIS A 430 -15.77 -26.11 37.32
CA HIS A 430 -14.40 -26.48 36.91
C HIS A 430 -13.28 -25.94 37.81
N VAL A 431 -13.59 -25.25 38.91
CA VAL A 431 -12.56 -24.72 39.81
C VAL A 431 -12.67 -25.44 41.15
N THR A 432 -11.73 -26.34 41.44
CA THR A 432 -11.62 -27.04 42.73
C THR A 432 -11.04 -26.16 43.83
N ASP A 433 -10.52 -24.99 43.48
CA ASP A 433 -9.82 -24.08 44.38
C ASP A 433 -10.73 -22.93 44.81
N ASP A 434 -10.74 -22.66 46.11
CA ASP A 434 -11.46 -21.56 46.73
C ASP A 434 -11.03 -20.21 46.09
N LEU A 435 -11.97 -19.41 45.59
CA LEU A 435 -11.68 -18.09 44.98
C LEU A 435 -10.94 -17.12 45.92
N SER A 436 -10.95 -17.35 47.23
CA SER A 436 -10.13 -16.61 48.20
C SER A 436 -8.64 -16.98 48.16
N THR A 437 -8.27 -18.01 47.40
CA THR A 437 -6.87 -18.37 47.08
C THR A 437 -6.36 -17.73 45.79
N VAL A 438 -7.23 -16.99 45.07
CA VAL A 438 -6.85 -16.30 43.85
C VAL A 438 -6.00 -15.08 44.16
N ALA A 439 -4.86 -14.94 43.47
CA ALA A 439 -3.86 -13.91 43.73
C ALA A 439 -4.40 -12.46 43.64
N ASN A 440 -5.45 -12.22 42.85
CA ASN A 440 -6.12 -10.93 42.67
C ASN A 440 -7.57 -10.93 43.18
N SER A 441 -7.87 -11.71 44.23
CA SER A 441 -9.22 -11.81 44.81
C SER A 441 -9.84 -10.47 45.19
N ASP A 442 -9.04 -9.49 45.64
CA ASP A 442 -9.53 -8.17 46.05
C ASP A 442 -10.04 -7.32 44.87
N GLN A 443 -9.40 -7.46 43.71
CA GLN A 443 -9.86 -6.82 42.47
C GLN A 443 -11.21 -7.43 42.06
N VAL A 444 -11.31 -8.76 42.07
CA VAL A 444 -12.55 -9.48 41.74
C VAL A 444 -13.66 -9.13 42.74
N ALA A 445 -13.35 -9.08 44.04
CA ALA A 445 -14.30 -8.69 45.07
C ALA A 445 -14.79 -7.25 44.91
N THR A 446 -13.93 -6.34 44.44
CA THR A 446 -14.33 -4.96 44.11
C THR A 446 -15.33 -4.94 42.95
N GLU A 447 -15.10 -5.72 41.89
CA GLU A 447 -16.04 -5.84 40.77
C GLU A 447 -17.37 -6.46 41.20
N VAL A 448 -17.34 -7.49 42.06
CA VAL A 448 -18.56 -8.07 42.64
C VAL A 448 -19.31 -7.05 43.47
N ARG A 449 -18.61 -6.26 44.29
CA ARG A 449 -19.22 -5.21 45.12
C ARG A 449 -19.91 -4.17 44.24
N ASP A 450 -19.23 -3.69 43.21
CA ASP A 450 -19.77 -2.67 42.31
C ASP A 450 -21.00 -3.19 41.55
N ALA A 451 -20.95 -4.45 41.10
CA ALA A 451 -22.08 -5.15 40.50
C ALA A 451 -23.24 -5.37 41.50
N ALA A 452 -22.95 -5.76 42.74
CA ALA A 452 -23.96 -6.01 43.76
C ALA A 452 -24.68 -4.72 44.19
N ASN A 453 -23.95 -3.61 44.33
CA ASN A 453 -24.51 -2.29 44.61
C ASN A 453 -25.51 -1.87 43.51
N LEU A 454 -25.16 -2.10 42.25
CA LEU A 454 -26.05 -1.82 41.11
C LEU A 454 -27.37 -2.59 41.21
N LEU A 455 -27.28 -3.90 41.46
CA LEU A 455 -28.46 -4.76 41.57
C LEU A 455 -29.32 -4.43 42.80
N HIS A 456 -28.67 -4.15 43.94
CA HIS A 456 -29.37 -3.84 45.17
C HIS A 456 -30.14 -2.52 45.05
N ASN A 457 -29.48 -1.47 44.58
CA ASN A 457 -30.06 -0.14 44.62
C ASN A 457 -31.07 0.10 43.49
N TYR A 458 -30.77 -0.39 42.28
CA TYR A 458 -31.59 -0.08 41.12
C TYR A 458 -32.60 -1.17 40.78
N SER A 459 -32.25 -2.44 40.99
CA SER A 459 -33.19 -3.56 40.78
C SER A 459 -34.02 -3.87 42.03
N GLN A 460 -33.80 -3.14 43.13
CA GLN A 460 -34.40 -3.38 44.46
C GLN A 460 -34.19 -4.83 44.93
N MET A 461 -33.16 -5.49 44.43
CA MET A 461 -32.87 -6.87 44.77
C MET A 461 -32.40 -6.93 46.24
N PRO A 462 -32.86 -7.90 47.05
CA PRO A 462 -32.33 -8.09 48.39
C PRO A 462 -30.81 -8.23 48.33
N LEU A 463 -30.11 -7.60 49.29
CA LEU A 463 -28.65 -7.50 49.27
C LEU A 463 -27.94 -8.84 49.05
N ASP A 464 -28.36 -9.89 49.76
CA ASP A 464 -27.72 -11.20 49.64
C ASP A 464 -27.92 -11.83 48.25
N SER A 465 -29.11 -11.63 47.65
CA SER A 465 -29.37 -12.04 46.27
C SER A 465 -28.57 -11.21 45.27
N ALA A 466 -28.41 -9.91 45.51
CA ALA A 466 -27.61 -9.01 44.68
C ALA A 466 -26.13 -9.38 44.69
N ILE A 467 -25.56 -9.67 45.87
CA ILE A 467 -24.18 -10.15 46.02
C ILE A 467 -23.98 -11.47 45.27
N LYS A 468 -24.94 -12.40 45.42
CA LYS A 468 -24.86 -13.69 44.74
C LYS A 468 -24.91 -13.57 43.22
N ALA A 469 -25.89 -12.83 42.68
CA ALA A 469 -26.02 -12.62 41.24
C ALA A 469 -24.82 -11.85 40.65
N ALA A 470 -24.28 -10.89 41.40
CA ALA A 470 -23.05 -10.19 41.03
C ALA A 470 -21.84 -11.12 41.01
N ALA A 471 -21.68 -11.96 42.05
CA ALA A 471 -20.61 -12.95 42.12
C ALA A 471 -20.68 -13.94 40.94
N GLU A 472 -21.88 -14.44 40.62
CA GLU A 472 -22.11 -15.33 39.48
C GLU A 472 -21.71 -14.65 38.15
N LYS A 473 -22.16 -13.42 37.88
CA LYS A 473 -21.78 -12.69 36.65
C LYS A 473 -20.30 -12.41 36.58
N VAL A 474 -19.71 -11.85 37.64
CA VAL A 474 -18.30 -11.52 37.66
C VAL A 474 -17.49 -12.78 37.47
N SER A 475 -17.79 -13.86 38.18
CA SER A 475 -17.10 -15.14 37.98
C SER A 475 -17.18 -15.64 36.53
N ALA A 476 -18.32 -15.49 35.85
CA ALA A 476 -18.44 -15.89 34.45
C ALA A 476 -17.55 -15.05 33.50
N ASN A 477 -17.04 -13.89 33.92
CA ASN A 477 -16.17 -13.03 33.11
C ASN A 477 -14.69 -13.37 33.22
N TYR A 478 -14.33 -14.32 34.07
CA TYR A 478 -12.96 -14.68 34.38
C TYR A 478 -12.70 -16.17 34.13
N SER A 479 -11.47 -16.49 33.79
CA SER A 479 -10.93 -17.85 33.86
C SER A 479 -9.81 -17.87 34.91
N ILE A 480 -9.71 -18.97 35.65
CA ILE A 480 -8.62 -19.15 36.61
C ILE A 480 -7.41 -19.72 35.90
N ILE A 481 -6.34 -18.93 35.87
CA ILE A 481 -5.10 -19.26 35.17
C ILE A 481 -3.97 -19.17 36.17
N ASN A 482 -3.54 -20.35 36.58
CA ASN A 482 -2.51 -20.64 37.57
C ASN A 482 -2.79 -19.86 38.86
N GLY A 483 -3.99 -19.96 39.41
CA GLY A 483 -4.37 -19.26 40.65
C GLY A 483 -4.53 -17.73 40.54
N ALA A 484 -4.59 -17.16 39.33
CA ALA A 484 -5.02 -15.77 39.12
C ALA A 484 -6.33 -15.73 38.31
N ALA A 485 -7.22 -14.80 38.63
CA ALA A 485 -8.42 -14.54 37.84
C ALA A 485 -8.04 -13.65 36.67
N VAL A 486 -8.06 -14.21 35.46
CA VAL A 486 -7.80 -13.52 34.21
C VAL A 486 -9.11 -13.22 33.51
N ARG A 487 -9.36 -11.95 33.19
CA ARG A 487 -10.61 -11.51 32.57
C ARG A 487 -10.68 -12.00 31.12
N THR A 488 -11.68 -12.80 30.81
CA THR A 488 -11.92 -13.38 29.47
C THR A 488 -13.21 -12.88 28.83
N ALA A 489 -14.03 -12.11 29.54
CA ALA A 489 -15.23 -11.49 28.97
C ALA A 489 -14.90 -10.57 27.79
N GLY A 490 -15.67 -10.69 26.71
CA GLY A 490 -15.47 -9.93 25.46
C GLY A 490 -14.24 -10.39 24.67
N LYS A 491 -13.60 -11.50 25.07
CA LYS A 491 -12.46 -12.09 24.36
C LYS A 491 -12.90 -13.38 23.69
N GLN A 492 -12.46 -13.57 22.45
CA GLN A 492 -12.73 -14.77 21.66
C GLN A 492 -11.90 -15.96 22.16
N VAL A 493 -12.26 -16.50 23.33
CA VAL A 493 -11.60 -17.67 23.94
C VAL A 493 -12.57 -18.86 24.03
N PRO A 494 -12.07 -20.12 23.95
CA PRO A 494 -12.91 -21.30 24.10
C PRO A 494 -13.38 -21.50 25.55
N ASP A 495 -14.42 -22.31 25.76
CA ASP A 495 -15.01 -22.54 27.09
C ASP A 495 -14.02 -23.17 28.09
N ASN A 496 -13.07 -23.99 27.61
CA ASN A 496 -12.01 -24.61 28.41
C ASN A 496 -10.68 -23.82 28.39
N PHE A 497 -10.73 -22.52 28.09
CA PHE A 497 -9.53 -21.68 27.98
C PHE A 497 -8.64 -21.71 29.22
N GLY A 498 -9.22 -21.73 30.43
CA GLY A 498 -8.46 -21.82 31.68
C GLY A 498 -7.55 -23.05 31.74
N ASP A 499 -8.10 -24.22 31.40
CA ASP A 499 -7.34 -25.48 31.39
C ASP A 499 -6.25 -25.47 30.31
N LEU A 500 -6.57 -24.98 29.11
CA LEU A 500 -5.62 -24.88 28.01
C LEU A 500 -4.47 -23.92 28.34
N ALA A 501 -4.76 -22.78 28.96
CA ALA A 501 -3.76 -21.81 29.36
C ALA A 501 -2.88 -22.35 30.51
N ASN A 502 -3.45 -23.03 31.49
CA ASN A 502 -2.70 -23.70 32.56
C ASN A 502 -1.75 -24.76 31.99
N HIS A 503 -2.24 -25.56 31.05
CA HIS A 503 -1.40 -26.55 30.37
C HIS A 503 -0.26 -25.89 29.57
N TYR A 504 -0.54 -24.76 28.90
CA TYR A 504 0.50 -24.00 28.21
C TYR A 504 1.57 -23.48 29.18
N ILE A 505 1.17 -22.92 30.33
CA ILE A 505 2.08 -22.47 31.39
C ILE A 505 2.97 -23.62 31.86
N ASP A 506 2.38 -24.80 32.10
CA ASP A 506 3.10 -25.98 32.56
C ASP A 506 4.21 -26.39 31.60
N ASN A 507 3.87 -26.50 30.30
CA ASN A 507 4.83 -26.89 29.27
C ASN A 507 5.92 -25.83 29.07
N TRP A 508 5.53 -24.55 29.03
CA TRP A 508 6.48 -23.46 28.90
C TRP A 508 7.42 -23.38 30.10
N TRP A 509 6.91 -23.58 31.31
CA TRP A 509 7.70 -23.59 32.55
C TRP A 509 8.76 -24.69 32.50
N GLU A 510 8.38 -25.92 32.20
CA GLU A 510 9.33 -27.04 32.13
C GLU A 510 10.39 -26.82 31.05
N ALA A 511 10.01 -26.27 29.89
CA ALA A 511 10.94 -25.96 28.81
C ALA A 511 11.95 -24.85 29.16
N ASN A 512 11.61 -23.95 30.10
CA ASN A 512 12.42 -22.79 30.46
C ASN A 512 12.91 -22.78 31.91
N LYS A 513 12.69 -23.87 32.65
CA LYS A 513 12.87 -23.98 34.11
C LYS A 513 14.21 -23.45 34.59
N ALA A 514 15.31 -23.91 34.00
CA ALA A 514 16.66 -23.49 34.41
C ALA A 514 16.87 -21.97 34.33
N ARG A 515 16.31 -21.32 33.29
CA ARG A 515 16.41 -19.87 33.10
C ARG A 515 15.51 -19.10 34.08
N LEU A 516 14.32 -19.62 34.37
CA LEU A 516 13.36 -18.99 35.29
C LEU A 516 13.80 -19.11 36.75
N GLU A 517 14.38 -20.25 37.13
CA GLU A 517 14.97 -20.43 38.46
C GLU A 517 16.16 -19.49 38.69
N MET A 518 16.97 -19.21 37.66
CA MET A 518 18.04 -18.18 37.72
C MET A 518 17.49 -16.76 37.94
N LEU A 519 16.26 -16.49 37.49
CA LEU A 519 15.57 -15.21 37.68
C LEU A 519 14.83 -15.14 39.03
N GLY A 520 14.84 -16.22 39.83
CA GLY A 520 14.18 -16.28 41.13
C GLY A 520 12.65 -16.39 41.05
N GLU A 521 12.12 -16.77 39.89
CA GLU A 521 10.70 -17.01 39.67
C GLU A 521 10.34 -18.44 40.05
N THR A 522 9.09 -18.68 40.43
CA THR A 522 8.52 -20.02 40.60
C THR A 522 7.35 -20.21 39.65
N LYS A 523 6.99 -21.46 39.37
CA LYS A 523 5.83 -21.77 38.51
C LYS A 523 4.57 -21.07 39.01
N ASP A 524 4.38 -21.04 40.33
CA ASP A 524 3.24 -20.42 40.97
C ASP A 524 3.24 -18.89 40.85
N ASP A 525 4.36 -18.26 40.46
CA ASP A 525 4.43 -16.83 40.19
C ASP A 525 3.98 -16.47 38.76
N VAL A 526 3.73 -17.43 37.88
CA VAL A 526 3.39 -17.19 36.46
C VAL A 526 1.87 -17.08 36.27
N THR A 527 1.41 -16.16 35.45
CA THR A 527 0.04 -16.16 34.91
C THR A 527 0.05 -15.61 33.50
N ILE A 528 -1.11 -15.29 32.92
CA ILE A 528 -1.20 -14.66 31.62
C ILE A 528 -1.81 -13.27 31.68
N SER A 529 -1.42 -12.43 30.73
CA SER A 529 -2.02 -11.14 30.46
C SER A 529 -2.23 -10.97 28.97
N GLU A 530 -3.29 -10.29 28.56
CA GLU A 530 -3.53 -10.00 27.15
C GLU A 530 -2.51 -8.98 26.64
N ILE A 531 -1.97 -9.22 25.44
CA ILE A 531 -1.12 -8.26 24.74
C ILE A 531 -1.88 -7.69 23.53
N GLY A 532 -2.11 -6.39 23.54
CA GLY A 532 -2.76 -5.69 22.43
C GLY A 532 -4.28 -5.88 22.43
N ARG A 533 -4.89 -6.00 21.24
CA ARG A 533 -6.35 -6.07 21.05
C ARG A 533 -6.84 -7.34 20.36
N THR A 534 -5.95 -8.30 20.10
CA THR A 534 -6.16 -9.36 19.09
C THR A 534 -6.13 -10.79 19.63
N GLY A 535 -6.53 -11.03 20.89
CA GLY A 535 -6.57 -12.39 21.45
C GLY A 535 -5.20 -13.05 21.60
N ASN A 536 -4.13 -12.23 21.64
CA ASN A 536 -2.78 -12.65 21.97
C ASN A 536 -2.57 -12.52 23.48
N TRP A 537 -1.88 -13.48 24.06
CA TRP A 537 -1.62 -13.57 25.49
C TRP A 537 -0.11 -13.68 25.72
N ALA A 538 0.38 -13.06 26.79
CA ALA A 538 1.73 -13.25 27.30
C ALA A 538 1.69 -13.92 28.65
N LEU A 539 2.73 -14.71 28.91
CA LEU A 539 3.11 -15.14 30.24
C LEU A 539 3.76 -13.97 30.98
N VAL A 540 3.22 -13.65 32.16
CA VAL A 540 3.65 -12.54 33.01
C VAL A 540 3.85 -13.04 34.44
N SER A 541 4.67 -12.32 35.21
CA SER A 541 4.75 -12.55 36.65
C SER A 541 3.54 -11.94 37.37
N LYS A 542 2.93 -12.69 38.29
CA LYS A 542 1.89 -12.21 39.21
C LYS A 542 2.38 -11.08 40.11
N ARG A 543 3.70 -10.92 40.28
CA ARG A 543 4.30 -9.85 41.10
C ARG A 543 4.41 -8.52 40.36
N GLY A 544 4.37 -8.55 39.02
CA GLY A 544 4.63 -7.39 38.18
C GLY A 544 3.87 -7.47 36.87
N TRP A 545 2.53 -7.51 36.96
CA TRP A 545 1.49 -7.75 35.93
C TRP A 545 1.65 -7.06 34.56
N MET A 546 2.69 -6.25 34.35
CA MET A 546 2.88 -5.37 33.20
C MET A 546 4.04 -5.78 32.28
N HIS A 547 4.85 -6.78 32.63
CA HIS A 547 5.98 -7.20 31.81
C HIS A 547 5.91 -8.68 31.44
N PRO A 548 5.72 -9.00 30.14
CA PRO A 548 5.93 -10.35 29.63
C PRO A 548 7.33 -10.84 29.98
N PHE A 549 7.46 -12.13 30.27
CA PHE A 549 8.78 -12.74 30.40
C PHE A 549 9.56 -12.58 29.09
N ASP A 550 10.79 -12.06 29.17
CA ASP A 550 11.71 -12.00 28.02
C ASP A 550 12.38 -13.36 27.78
N VAL A 551 11.53 -14.35 27.50
CA VAL A 551 11.88 -15.76 27.36
C VAL A 551 11.17 -16.30 26.11
N PRO A 552 11.81 -17.19 25.31
CA PRO A 552 11.16 -17.75 24.13
C PRO A 552 9.79 -18.34 24.43
N ASN A 553 8.85 -18.14 23.50
CA ASN A 553 7.47 -18.63 23.59
C ASN A 553 6.71 -18.15 24.83
N ALA A 554 7.11 -17.01 25.42
CA ALA A 554 6.36 -16.34 26.49
C ALA A 554 5.08 -15.65 25.98
N SER A 555 4.69 -15.85 24.73
CA SER A 555 3.42 -15.41 24.17
C SER A 555 2.78 -16.50 23.31
N PHE A 556 1.45 -16.49 23.25
CA PHE A 556 0.65 -17.41 22.46
C PHE A 556 -0.66 -16.75 22.01
N ASN A 557 -1.30 -17.34 21.02
CA ASN A 557 -2.64 -16.99 20.55
C ASN A 557 -3.60 -18.18 20.75
N ILE A 558 -4.89 -17.98 20.43
CA ILE A 558 -5.91 -19.03 20.61
C ILE A 558 -5.74 -20.22 19.66
N ALA A 559 -5.19 -20.02 18.47
CA ALA A 559 -4.89 -21.12 17.55
C ALA A 559 -3.79 -22.04 18.10
N ASP A 560 -2.81 -21.49 18.82
CA ASP A 560 -1.78 -22.27 19.51
C ASP A 560 -2.40 -23.20 20.56
N LEU A 561 -3.46 -22.74 21.26
CA LEU A 561 -4.22 -23.54 22.22
C LEU A 561 -5.18 -24.54 21.57
N ALA A 562 -5.73 -24.22 20.39
CA ALA A 562 -6.68 -25.09 19.68
C ALA A 562 -6.06 -26.43 19.25
N ASN A 563 -4.77 -26.43 18.89
CA ASN A 563 -4.02 -27.66 18.62
C ASN A 563 -3.94 -28.57 19.86
N ALA A 564 -3.71 -27.99 21.04
CA ALA A 564 -3.73 -28.74 22.31
C ALA A 564 -5.15 -29.24 22.66
N ASN A 565 -6.18 -28.44 22.39
CA ASN A 565 -7.58 -28.79 22.62
C ASN A 565 -8.05 -29.98 21.77
N ASN A 566 -7.69 -30.02 20.48
CA ASN A 566 -8.03 -31.13 19.59
C ASN A 566 -7.43 -32.46 20.06
N VAL A 567 -6.19 -32.42 20.56
CA VAL A 567 -5.50 -33.59 21.13
C VAL A 567 -6.14 -34.02 22.44
N TRP A 568 -6.53 -33.07 23.30
CA TRP A 568 -7.20 -33.34 24.57
C TRP A 568 -8.58 -33.98 24.38
N GLN A 569 -9.41 -33.42 23.49
CA GLN A 569 -10.74 -33.95 23.17
C GLN A 569 -10.67 -35.35 22.55
N HIS A 570 -9.74 -35.59 21.64
CA HIS A 570 -9.55 -36.91 21.03
C HIS A 570 -9.22 -37.98 22.08
N ASN A 571 -8.33 -37.69 23.02
CA ASN A 571 -7.89 -38.66 24.04
C ASN A 571 -8.91 -38.85 25.18
N SER A 572 -9.70 -37.83 25.51
CA SER A 572 -10.82 -37.91 26.44
C SER A 572 -11.94 -38.81 25.88
N LEU A 573 -12.28 -38.65 24.60
CA LEU A 573 -13.29 -39.48 23.91
C LEU A 573 -12.86 -40.95 23.76
N GLU A 574 -11.56 -41.23 23.68
CA GLU A 574 -11.03 -42.60 23.68
C GLU A 574 -10.95 -43.25 25.08
N GLY A 575 -11.40 -42.56 26.13
CA GLY A 575 -11.39 -43.08 27.50
C GLY A 575 -9.99 -43.26 28.09
N LYS A 576 -8.96 -42.67 27.46
CA LYS A 576 -7.56 -42.74 27.91
C LYS A 576 -7.25 -41.77 29.05
N ILE A 577 -8.11 -40.79 29.27
CA ILE A 577 -8.01 -39.77 30.33
C ILE A 577 -9.13 -40.03 31.33
N ASN A 578 -8.90 -40.90 32.32
CA ASN A 578 -9.82 -41.15 33.42
C ASN A 578 -9.16 -41.03 34.81
N ASP A 579 -7.87 -40.70 34.87
CA ASP A 579 -7.13 -40.68 36.13
C ASP A 579 -5.93 -39.74 36.08
N ARG A 580 -5.89 -38.72 36.96
CA ARG A 580 -4.88 -37.64 37.01
C ARG A 580 -3.43 -38.15 37.15
N GLY A 581 -3.25 -39.41 37.57
CA GLY A 581 -1.93 -40.04 37.69
C GLY A 581 -1.36 -40.61 36.38
N LYS A 582 -2.20 -40.84 35.36
CA LYS A 582 -1.78 -41.40 34.05
C LYS A 582 -1.53 -40.32 32.98
N ASP A 583 -1.90 -39.07 33.27
CA ASP A 583 -1.64 -37.89 32.44
C ASP A 583 -0.14 -37.70 32.13
N ARG A 584 0.77 -38.24 32.93
CA ARG A 584 2.22 -38.07 32.72
C ARG A 584 2.83 -39.05 31.70
N GLN A 585 2.39 -40.30 31.69
CA GLN A 585 3.02 -41.36 30.88
C GLN A 585 2.60 -41.35 29.41
N VAL A 586 1.38 -40.93 29.09
CA VAL A 586 0.93 -40.81 27.70
C VAL A 586 1.57 -39.58 27.03
N PHE A 587 1.79 -38.51 27.79
CA PHE A 587 2.42 -37.29 27.29
C PHE A 587 3.94 -37.40 27.11
N ASP A 588 4.66 -38.18 27.93
CA ASP A 588 6.09 -38.49 27.69
C ASP A 588 6.35 -39.15 26.32
N SER A 589 5.34 -39.81 25.72
CA SER A 589 5.43 -40.34 24.35
C SER A 589 5.24 -39.28 23.24
N ILE A 590 4.63 -38.13 23.57
CA ILE A 590 4.33 -37.02 22.66
C ILE A 590 5.47 -35.98 22.68
N ILE A 591 6.14 -35.80 23.82
CA ILE A 591 7.24 -34.84 24.06
C ILE A 591 8.48 -35.08 23.16
N ASN A 592 8.65 -36.27 22.60
CA ASN A 592 9.77 -36.57 21.69
C ASN A 592 9.59 -36.06 20.24
N THR A 593 8.53 -35.31 19.95
CA THR A 593 8.42 -34.59 18.68
C THR A 593 8.80 -33.14 18.93
N PRO A 594 9.95 -32.65 18.42
CA PRO A 594 10.34 -31.26 18.62
C PRO A 594 9.25 -30.35 18.07
N PHE A 595 8.91 -29.29 18.81
CA PHE A 595 8.31 -28.10 18.24
C PHE A 595 9.32 -27.50 17.26
N GLY A 596 9.34 -28.05 16.05
CA GLY A 596 10.27 -27.71 15.00
C GLY A 596 9.92 -26.34 14.45
N ASN A 597 10.73 -25.37 14.83
CA ASN A 597 10.95 -24.15 14.07
C ASN A 597 11.41 -24.55 12.65
N PRO A 598 10.67 -24.28 11.57
CA PRO A 598 11.27 -24.34 10.25
C PRO A 598 12.16 -23.09 10.12
N ALA A 599 13.45 -23.25 10.44
CA ALA A 599 14.46 -22.32 9.94
C ALA A 599 14.53 -22.44 8.40
N PRO A 600 14.96 -21.37 7.70
CA PRO A 600 14.39 -20.85 6.45
C PRO A 600 14.35 -21.81 5.25
#